data_AF-A0A4R4VN69-F1
#
_entry.id   AF-A0A4R4VN69-F1
#
_cell.length_a   1.000
_cell.length_b   1.000
_cell.length_c   1.000
_cell.angle_alpha   90.00
_cell.angle_beta   90.00
_cell.angle_gamma   90.00
#
_symmetry.space_group_name_H-M   'P 1'
#
loop_
_entity.id
_entity.type
_entity.pdbx_description
1 polymer ?
#
loop_
_entity_poly.entity_id
_entity_poly.type
_entity_poly.pdbx_seq_one_letter_code
_entity_poly.pdbx_strand_id
1 'polypeptide(L)'
;MSGRSPPDLLNAAETDDQAFEELVVLRAPHWLAAFDIIDADRGSMGAQQLRMDAADPHDDSAESERRIRRSVTNAIIAMRADRARTVGLLRELAAAMDEGRAPQPVDPDGRPEPENTPASQAWFDRTFPKAVQSVGRPSSVRMEIAAAPEETDSGTVERLRGELSALLDGIRESIRSVPEIAEEIRERARGAGIALPLTTTRADEMVVQLAQMARAMRELPDVILSLADAEDDRVRPFPAVHTLAGQNRRGLAASRAVPSGVGIELGRQQNTLFLSRRQANGEYTKKLVDDIDAPTACCPNL
;
A
#
# COMPACT_ATOMS: atom_id res chain seq x y z
N MET A 1 20.60 -0.06 -6.96
CA MET A 1 20.69 -1.51 -7.25
C MET A 1 22.13 -1.89 -7.43
N SER A 2 22.54 -3.01 -6.85
CA SER A 2 23.93 -3.47 -6.81
C SER A 2 24.37 -4.20 -8.09
N GLY A 3 23.43 -4.54 -8.98
CA GLY A 3 23.72 -5.27 -10.23
C GLY A 3 24.09 -6.73 -10.02
N ARG A 4 23.94 -7.24 -8.79
CA ARG A 4 24.23 -8.64 -8.43
C ARG A 4 23.20 -9.59 -9.03
N SER A 5 23.63 -10.82 -9.30
CA SER A 5 22.73 -11.86 -9.78
C SER A 5 21.78 -12.35 -8.66
N PRO A 6 20.60 -12.93 -8.98
CA PRO A 6 19.70 -13.44 -7.96
C PRO A 6 20.33 -14.49 -7.02
N PRO A 7 21.15 -15.46 -7.50
CA PRO A 7 21.89 -16.37 -6.62
C PRO A 7 22.84 -15.63 -5.68
N ASP A 8 23.55 -14.62 -6.17
CA ASP A 8 24.47 -13.83 -5.33
C ASP A 8 23.72 -13.04 -4.25
N LEU A 9 22.56 -12.47 -4.59
CA LEU A 9 21.70 -11.78 -3.63
C LEU A 9 21.22 -12.74 -2.54
N LEU A 10 20.75 -13.95 -2.89
CA LEU A 10 20.29 -14.96 -1.92
C LEU A 10 21.42 -15.46 -1.00
N ASN A 11 22.64 -15.55 -1.51
CA ASN A 11 23.81 -15.94 -0.72
C ASN A 11 24.26 -14.83 0.24
N ALA A 12 24.16 -13.57 -0.18
CA ALA A 12 24.58 -12.43 0.63
C ALA A 12 23.50 -11.91 1.58
N ALA A 13 22.21 -12.18 1.32
CA ALA A 13 21.08 -11.54 2.00
C ALA A 13 20.99 -11.82 3.51
N GLU A 14 21.65 -12.84 4.05
CA GLU A 14 21.71 -13.06 5.51
C GLU A 14 22.64 -12.07 6.23
N THR A 15 23.71 -11.62 5.57
CA THR A 15 24.77 -10.81 6.19
C THR A 15 24.88 -9.40 5.61
N ASP A 16 24.32 -9.15 4.42
CA ASP A 16 24.37 -7.88 3.72
C ASP A 16 22.96 -7.26 3.64
N ASP A 17 22.76 -6.17 4.38
CA ASP A 17 21.47 -5.48 4.48
C ASP A 17 21.00 -4.90 3.14
N GLN A 18 21.94 -4.43 2.31
CA GLN A 18 21.61 -3.93 0.99
C GLN A 18 21.16 -5.07 0.07
N ALA A 19 21.81 -6.23 0.15
CA ALA A 19 21.40 -7.42 -0.61
C ALA A 19 20.01 -7.90 -0.17
N PHE A 20 19.74 -7.89 1.14
CA PHE A 20 18.43 -8.24 1.70
C PHE A 20 17.33 -7.30 1.20
N GLU A 21 17.54 -5.99 1.32
CA GLU A 21 16.55 -5.00 0.87
C GLU A 21 16.31 -5.06 -0.63
N GLU A 22 17.37 -5.26 -1.43
CA GLU A 22 17.25 -5.43 -2.87
C GLU A 22 16.41 -6.68 -3.21
N LEU A 23 16.63 -7.79 -2.51
CA LEU A 23 15.88 -9.04 -2.67
C LEU A 23 14.40 -8.87 -2.29
N VAL A 24 14.12 -8.28 -1.13
CA VAL A 24 12.76 -8.12 -0.60
C VAL A 24 11.94 -7.11 -1.41
N VAL A 25 12.53 -6.01 -1.85
CA VAL A 25 11.79 -4.99 -2.61
C VAL A 25 11.57 -5.40 -4.06
N LEU A 26 12.55 -6.06 -4.69
CA LEU A 26 12.53 -6.29 -6.14
C LEU A 26 12.13 -7.70 -6.55
N ARG A 27 12.37 -8.72 -5.72
CA ARG A 27 12.16 -10.11 -6.11
C ARG A 27 10.99 -10.73 -5.37
N ALA A 28 10.91 -10.53 -4.06
CA ALA A 28 9.86 -11.12 -3.24
C ALA A 28 8.44 -10.89 -3.78
N PRO A 29 8.05 -9.68 -4.25
CA PRO A 29 6.68 -9.46 -4.73
C PRO A 29 6.32 -10.35 -5.91
N HIS A 30 7.25 -10.52 -6.85
CA HIS A 30 7.02 -11.31 -8.05
C HIS A 30 6.98 -12.81 -7.75
N TRP A 31 7.85 -13.29 -6.87
CA TRP A 31 7.88 -14.71 -6.49
C TRP A 31 6.68 -15.10 -5.64
N LEU A 32 6.30 -14.27 -4.66
CA LEU A 32 5.11 -14.53 -3.85
C LEU A 32 3.84 -14.51 -4.70
N ALA A 33 3.76 -13.61 -5.68
CA ALA A 33 2.62 -13.56 -6.59
C ALA A 33 2.58 -14.74 -7.58
N ALA A 34 3.74 -15.26 -8.01
CA ALA A 34 3.80 -16.40 -8.91
C ALA A 34 3.18 -17.68 -8.32
N PHE A 35 3.14 -17.78 -6.99
CA PHE A 35 2.53 -18.91 -6.27
C PHE A 35 1.23 -18.54 -5.55
N ASP A 36 0.59 -17.42 -5.94
CA ASP A 36 -0.65 -16.93 -5.33
C ASP A 36 -0.58 -16.77 -3.79
N ILE A 37 0.62 -16.54 -3.25
CA ILE A 37 0.83 -16.28 -1.81
C ILE A 37 0.42 -14.85 -1.48
N ILE A 38 0.63 -13.91 -2.41
CA ILE A 38 0.12 -12.54 -2.34
C ILE A 38 -0.49 -12.15 -3.69
N ASP A 39 -1.45 -11.22 -3.67
CA ASP A 39 -1.89 -10.56 -4.90
C ASP A 39 -0.84 -9.55 -5.34
N ALA A 40 -0.25 -9.74 -6.54
CA ALA A 40 0.47 -8.68 -7.21
C ALA A 40 -0.52 -7.54 -7.50
N ASP A 41 -0.40 -6.46 -6.74
CA ASP A 41 -1.16 -5.22 -6.77
C ASP A 41 -1.89 -4.95 -8.10
N ARG A 42 -3.08 -5.53 -8.28
CA ARG A 42 -4.06 -5.12 -9.29
C ARG A 42 -4.66 -3.82 -8.77
N GLY A 43 -3.90 -2.74 -8.91
CA GLY A 43 -4.12 -1.46 -8.26
C GLY A 43 -5.61 -1.11 -8.15
N SER A 44 -6.10 -1.03 -6.91
CA SER A 44 -7.31 -0.31 -6.48
C SER A 44 -8.59 -0.43 -7.33
N MET A 45 -8.74 -1.46 -8.18
CA MET A 45 -9.93 -1.70 -9.01
C MET A 45 -10.60 -3.03 -8.66
N GLY A 46 -9.86 -4.02 -8.15
CA GLY A 46 -10.42 -5.32 -7.75
C GLY A 46 -11.37 -5.24 -6.55
N ALA A 47 -11.17 -4.28 -5.65
CA ALA A 47 -12.04 -4.07 -4.49
C ALA A 47 -13.45 -3.53 -4.85
N GLN A 48 -13.67 -3.04 -6.08
CA GLN A 48 -14.98 -2.61 -6.57
C GLN A 48 -15.69 -3.66 -7.42
N GLN A 49 -14.97 -4.53 -8.12
CA GLN A 49 -15.57 -5.58 -8.97
C GLN A 49 -16.36 -6.62 -8.14
N LEU A 50 -15.91 -6.90 -6.91
CA LEU A 50 -16.55 -7.87 -5.99
C LEU A 50 -17.88 -7.40 -5.36
N ARG A 51 -18.35 -6.17 -5.61
CA ARG A 51 -19.71 -5.75 -5.23
C ARG A 51 -20.77 -6.09 -6.28
N MET A 52 -20.40 -6.50 -7.50
CA MET A 52 -21.38 -6.74 -8.58
C MET A 52 -21.73 -8.21 -8.81
N ASP A 53 -20.93 -9.17 -8.34
CA ASP A 53 -21.21 -10.61 -8.53
C ASP A 53 -21.87 -11.28 -7.30
N ALA A 54 -22.32 -10.51 -6.32
CA ALA A 54 -23.03 -11.01 -5.15
C ALA A 54 -24.51 -11.29 -5.45
N ALA A 55 -24.77 -12.40 -6.14
CA ALA A 55 -26.10 -12.98 -6.29
C ALA A 55 -26.10 -14.49 -6.02
N ASP A 56 -25.44 -14.95 -4.95
CA ASP A 56 -25.77 -16.26 -4.36
C ASP A 56 -25.46 -16.29 -2.84
N PRO A 57 -26.48 -16.40 -1.96
CA PRO A 57 -26.32 -16.35 -0.51
C PRO A 57 -26.04 -17.70 0.18
N HIS A 58 -25.51 -18.70 -0.52
CA HIS A 58 -25.34 -20.07 0.04
C HIS A 58 -23.95 -20.71 -0.07
N ASP A 59 -22.89 -19.94 -0.25
CA ASP A 59 -21.52 -20.47 -0.22
C ASP A 59 -20.68 -19.91 0.95
N ASP A 60 -20.58 -20.69 2.02
CA ASP A 60 -19.70 -20.43 3.18
C ASP A 60 -18.20 -20.51 2.80
N SER A 61 -17.85 -21.08 1.64
CA SER A 61 -16.48 -21.08 1.13
C SER A 61 -16.04 -19.69 0.65
N ALA A 62 -17.00 -18.87 0.20
CA ALA A 62 -16.73 -17.51 -0.26
C ALA A 62 -16.42 -16.53 0.89
N GLU A 63 -16.81 -16.81 2.13
CA GLU A 63 -16.48 -15.93 3.27
C GLU A 63 -15.02 -16.00 3.71
N SER A 64 -14.35 -17.14 3.52
CA SER A 64 -12.91 -17.28 3.81
C SER A 64 -12.05 -16.58 2.76
N GLU A 65 -12.48 -16.58 1.49
CA GLU A 65 -11.83 -15.86 0.39
C GLU A 65 -12.04 -14.34 0.44
N ARG A 66 -13.05 -13.88 1.19
CA ARG A 66 -13.31 -12.45 1.49
C ARG A 66 -12.37 -11.88 2.57
N ARG A 67 -11.50 -12.70 3.17
CA ARG A 67 -10.50 -12.21 4.14
C ARG A 67 -9.53 -11.27 3.42
N ILE A 68 -9.64 -9.99 3.77
CA ILE A 68 -8.90 -8.82 3.26
C ILE A 68 -7.51 -9.23 2.76
N ARG A 69 -7.37 -9.28 1.44
CA ARG A 69 -6.12 -9.66 0.77
C ARG A 69 -5.01 -8.67 1.12
N ARG A 70 -3.83 -9.20 1.44
CA ARG A 70 -2.71 -8.41 1.92
C ARG A 70 -2.06 -7.65 0.77
N SER A 71 -1.85 -6.34 0.94
CA SER A 71 -1.07 -5.56 -0.03
C SER A 71 0.40 -5.96 0.01
N VAL A 72 1.08 -5.87 -1.13
CA VAL A 72 2.52 -6.13 -1.29
C VAL A 72 3.35 -5.39 -0.23
N THR A 73 3.04 -4.12 0.02
CA THR A 73 3.72 -3.31 1.04
C THR A 73 3.62 -3.91 2.44
N ASN A 74 2.44 -4.43 2.83
CA ASN A 74 2.24 -5.06 4.13
C ASN A 74 2.93 -6.43 4.24
N ALA A 75 3.12 -7.13 3.12
CA ALA A 75 3.90 -8.36 3.06
C ALA A 75 5.39 -8.06 3.26
N ILE A 76 5.94 -7.10 2.51
CA ILE A 76 7.33 -6.63 2.62
C ILE A 76 7.65 -6.19 4.05
N ILE A 77 6.80 -5.38 4.67
CA ILE A 77 7.00 -4.92 6.05
C ILE A 77 7.09 -6.09 7.03
N ALA A 78 6.25 -7.11 6.87
CA ALA A 78 6.27 -8.26 7.77
C ALA A 78 7.46 -9.19 7.52
N MET A 79 7.90 -9.34 6.27
CA MET A 79 9.10 -10.10 5.92
C MET A 79 10.35 -9.46 6.55
N ARG A 80 10.43 -8.13 6.57
CA ARG A 80 11.53 -7.42 7.26
C ARG A 80 11.63 -7.72 8.76
N ALA A 81 10.54 -8.14 9.40
CA ALA A 81 10.55 -8.45 10.84
C ALA A 81 11.31 -9.74 11.18
N ASP A 82 11.42 -10.68 10.24
CA ASP A 82 12.15 -11.93 10.41
C ASP A 82 13.02 -12.20 9.17
N ARG A 83 14.26 -11.71 9.23
CA ARG A 83 15.23 -11.78 8.12
C ARG A 83 15.57 -13.22 7.75
N ALA A 84 15.92 -14.06 8.74
CA ALA A 84 16.38 -15.42 8.50
C ALA A 84 15.29 -16.24 7.82
N ARG A 85 14.07 -16.19 8.36
CA ARG A 85 12.90 -16.87 7.78
C ARG A 85 12.56 -16.35 6.40
N THR A 86 12.64 -15.03 6.19
CA THR A 86 12.40 -14.40 4.89
C THR A 86 13.38 -14.89 3.83
N VAL A 87 14.68 -14.92 4.14
CA VAL A 87 15.68 -15.40 3.19
C VAL A 87 15.46 -16.89 2.90
N GLY A 88 15.15 -17.68 3.91
CA GLY A 88 14.76 -19.09 3.77
C GLY A 88 13.60 -19.29 2.80
N LEU A 89 12.49 -18.57 3.01
CA LEU A 89 11.33 -18.61 2.12
C LEU A 89 11.70 -18.20 0.69
N LEU A 90 12.51 -17.16 0.52
CA LEU A 90 12.88 -16.68 -0.81
C LEU A 90 13.81 -17.66 -1.55
N ARG A 91 14.68 -18.39 -0.84
CA ARG A 91 15.44 -19.50 -1.44
C ARG A 91 14.53 -20.63 -1.87
N GLU A 92 13.58 -20.98 -1.03
CA GLU A 92 12.62 -22.05 -1.30
C GLU A 92 11.70 -21.71 -2.49
N LEU A 93 11.22 -20.47 -2.59
CA LEU A 93 10.46 -19.99 -3.74
C LEU A 93 11.27 -20.05 -5.04
N ALA A 94 12.54 -19.63 -4.99
CA ALA A 94 13.43 -19.71 -6.15
C ALA A 94 13.65 -21.16 -6.59
N ALA A 95 13.95 -22.07 -5.65
CA ALA A 95 14.11 -23.50 -5.94
C ALA A 95 12.81 -24.12 -6.49
N ALA A 96 11.65 -23.78 -5.91
CA ALA A 96 10.35 -24.25 -6.37
C ALA A 96 10.03 -23.80 -7.80
N MET A 97 10.43 -22.58 -8.19
CA MET A 97 10.29 -22.10 -9.56
C MET A 97 11.17 -22.87 -10.54
N ASP A 98 12.44 -23.10 -10.18
CA ASP A 98 13.38 -23.85 -11.01
C ASP A 98 12.95 -25.32 -11.20
N GLU A 99 12.36 -25.91 -10.15
CA GLU A 99 11.89 -27.29 -10.14
C GLU A 99 10.43 -27.46 -10.63
N GLY A 100 9.69 -26.37 -10.84
CA GLY A 100 8.29 -26.40 -11.28
C GLY A 100 7.33 -27.03 -10.25
N ARG A 101 7.65 -26.90 -8.96
CA ARG A 101 6.85 -27.45 -7.84
C ARG A 101 6.23 -26.35 -6.99
N ALA A 102 5.32 -26.72 -6.10
CA ALA A 102 4.83 -25.80 -5.08
C ALA A 102 5.92 -25.54 -4.01
N PRO A 103 6.05 -24.31 -3.49
CA PRO A 103 6.98 -24.00 -2.42
C PRO A 103 6.53 -24.65 -1.11
N GLN A 104 7.49 -25.05 -0.30
CA GLN A 104 7.27 -25.59 1.04
C GLN A 104 7.27 -24.47 2.09
N PRO A 105 6.53 -24.63 3.20
CA PRO A 105 6.64 -23.80 4.39
C PRO A 105 8.09 -23.78 4.88
N VAL A 106 8.50 -22.69 5.52
CA VAL A 106 9.80 -22.62 6.18
C VAL A 106 9.65 -22.44 7.69
N ASP A 107 10.55 -23.08 8.42
CA ASP A 107 10.67 -22.99 9.87
C ASP A 107 11.23 -21.62 10.30
N PRO A 108 11.29 -21.31 11.61
CA PRO A 108 11.86 -20.04 12.09
C PRO A 108 13.31 -19.76 11.69
N ASP A 109 14.09 -20.80 11.38
CA ASP A 109 15.48 -20.69 10.94
C ASP A 109 15.59 -20.52 9.41
N GLY A 110 14.46 -20.54 8.69
CA GLY A 110 14.41 -20.42 7.24
C GLY A 110 14.70 -21.72 6.49
N ARG A 111 14.56 -22.88 7.13
CA ARG A 111 14.68 -24.19 6.48
C ARG A 111 13.31 -24.69 6.01
N PRO A 112 13.22 -25.34 4.84
CA PRO A 112 11.97 -25.89 4.37
C PRO A 112 11.49 -27.00 5.32
N GLU A 113 10.24 -26.88 5.76
CA GLU A 113 9.59 -27.90 6.56
C GLU A 113 9.18 -29.05 5.63
N PRO A 114 9.54 -30.30 5.94
CA PRO A 114 9.26 -31.46 5.09
C PRO A 114 7.79 -31.89 5.12
N GLU A 115 6.94 -31.14 5.84
CA GLU A 115 5.51 -31.43 5.90
C GLU A 115 4.91 -31.20 4.51
N ASN A 116 4.18 -32.19 3.98
CA ASN A 116 3.64 -32.21 2.61
C ASN A 116 2.56 -31.13 2.32
N THR A 117 2.52 -30.05 3.09
CA THR A 117 1.61 -28.94 2.94
C THR A 117 2.32 -27.84 2.16
N PRO A 118 1.78 -27.35 1.03
CA PRO A 118 2.41 -26.23 0.31
C PRO A 118 2.33 -24.93 1.13
N ALA A 119 3.31 -24.04 0.94
CA ALA A 119 3.28 -22.68 1.47
C ALA A 119 2.13 -21.91 0.82
N SER A 120 1.01 -21.85 1.54
CA SER A 120 -0.19 -21.10 1.13
C SER A 120 -0.19 -19.68 1.68
N GLN A 121 -1.06 -18.83 1.14
CA GLN A 121 -1.34 -17.51 1.69
C GLN A 121 -1.69 -17.56 3.20
N ALA A 122 -2.52 -18.53 3.60
CA ALA A 122 -2.93 -18.67 5.00
C ALA A 122 -1.75 -19.02 5.92
N TRP A 123 -0.81 -19.85 5.44
CA TRP A 123 0.45 -20.09 6.14
C TRP A 123 1.29 -18.81 6.22
N PHE A 124 1.46 -18.10 5.11
CA PHE A 124 2.24 -16.88 5.05
C PHE A 124 1.71 -15.82 6.03
N ASP A 125 0.39 -15.61 6.09
CA ASP A 125 -0.21 -14.63 6.99
C ASP A 125 -0.05 -14.98 8.47
N ARG A 126 0.02 -16.27 8.81
CA ARG A 126 0.30 -16.75 10.17
C ARG A 126 1.78 -16.60 10.52
N THR A 127 2.67 -16.92 9.58
CA THR A 127 4.12 -16.96 9.78
C THR A 127 4.73 -15.57 9.77
N PHE A 128 4.24 -14.69 8.90
CA PHE A 128 4.63 -13.29 8.78
C PHE A 128 3.43 -12.43 9.18
N PRO A 129 3.07 -12.35 10.47
CA PRO A 129 1.90 -11.59 10.90
C PRO A 129 2.04 -10.14 10.43
N LYS A 130 0.92 -9.52 10.06
CA LYS A 130 0.90 -8.07 9.79
C LYS A 130 1.52 -7.40 10.99
N ALA A 131 2.53 -6.55 10.77
CA ALA A 131 3.06 -5.70 11.81
C ALA A 131 1.87 -4.89 12.35
N VAL A 132 1.31 -5.36 13.45
CA VAL A 132 0.25 -4.68 14.15
C VAL A 132 0.98 -3.52 14.79
N GLN A 133 0.94 -2.33 14.17
CA GLN A 133 0.96 -1.12 14.98
C GLN A 133 -0.12 -1.37 16.04
N SER A 134 0.29 -1.55 17.29
CA SER A 134 -0.50 -2.12 18.38
C SER A 134 -1.76 -1.30 18.63
N VAL A 135 -2.79 -1.53 17.81
CA VAL A 135 -4.18 -1.25 18.14
C VAL A 135 -4.61 -2.45 18.98
N GLY A 136 -4.38 -2.32 20.28
CA GLY A 136 -4.78 -3.32 21.26
C GLY A 136 -6.27 -3.58 21.18
N ARG A 137 -6.65 -4.69 20.55
CA ARG A 137 -7.92 -5.35 20.81
C ARG A 137 -7.58 -6.73 21.36
N PRO A 138 -7.57 -6.95 22.69
CA PRO A 138 -7.39 -8.28 23.21
C PRO A 138 -8.63 -9.12 22.86
N SER A 139 -8.45 -10.10 21.97
CA SER A 139 -9.33 -11.25 21.93
C SER A 139 -9.21 -11.97 23.25
N SER A 140 -10.34 -12.17 23.91
CA SER A 140 -10.50 -12.85 25.18
C SER A 140 -9.76 -14.19 25.23
N VAL A 141 -8.61 -14.21 25.88
CA VAL A 141 -8.10 -15.39 26.58
C VAL A 141 -7.94 -14.98 28.03
N ARG A 142 -8.89 -15.45 28.85
CA ARG A 142 -8.84 -15.36 30.30
C ARG A 142 -7.69 -16.22 30.79
N MET A 143 -6.55 -15.60 31.06
CA MET A 143 -5.60 -16.09 32.06
C MET A 143 -5.15 -14.92 32.94
N GLU A 144 -5.18 -15.21 34.22
CA GLU A 144 -5.10 -14.32 35.36
C GLU A 144 -3.62 -14.01 35.68
N ILE A 145 -3.40 -12.80 36.22
CA ILE A 145 -2.23 -12.31 36.99
C ILE A 145 -0.99 -11.82 36.21
N ALA A 146 -0.94 -10.51 35.97
CA ALA A 146 -0.05 -9.55 36.67
C ALA A 146 -0.30 -8.14 36.10
N ALA A 147 -0.72 -7.20 36.95
CA ALA A 147 -1.07 -5.84 36.55
C ALA A 147 0.16 -5.07 36.05
N ALA A 148 0.24 -4.87 34.74
CA ALA A 148 1.06 -3.82 34.13
C ALA A 148 0.33 -2.47 34.25
N PRO A 149 1.04 -1.36 34.48
CA PRO A 149 0.42 -0.04 34.63
C PRO A 149 -0.39 0.30 33.38
N GLU A 150 -1.65 0.68 33.57
CA GLU A 150 -2.54 1.09 32.47
C GLU A 150 -1.91 2.28 31.74
N GLU A 151 -1.58 2.09 30.45
CA GLU A 151 -1.21 3.20 29.57
C GLU A 151 -2.41 4.15 29.50
N THR A 152 -2.31 5.28 30.17
CA THR A 152 -3.34 6.32 30.13
C THR A 152 -3.48 6.82 28.68
N ASP A 153 -4.70 7.20 28.27
CA ASP A 153 -4.99 7.74 26.94
C ASP A 153 -4.02 8.87 26.52
N SER A 154 -3.49 9.62 27.49
CA SER A 154 -2.43 10.62 27.31
C SER A 154 -1.11 10.06 26.78
N GLY A 155 -0.69 8.86 27.22
CA GLY A 155 0.52 8.20 26.73
C GLY A 155 0.38 7.74 25.27
N THR A 156 -0.83 7.34 24.88
CA THR A 156 -1.14 6.99 23.48
C THR A 156 -1.08 8.21 22.57
N VAL A 157 -1.64 9.34 23.00
CA VAL A 157 -1.60 10.58 22.22
C VAL A 157 -0.16 11.08 22.05
N GLU A 158 0.66 11.05 23.10
CA GLU A 158 2.05 11.51 23.01
C GLU A 158 2.90 10.60 22.11
N ARG A 159 2.66 9.28 22.14
CA ARG A 159 3.27 8.34 21.21
C ARG A 159 2.88 8.62 19.76
N LEU A 160 1.59 8.83 19.48
CA LEU A 160 1.09 9.14 18.13
C LEU A 160 1.63 10.48 17.63
N ARG A 161 1.78 11.46 18.51
CA ARG A 161 2.43 12.74 18.20
C ARG A 161 3.89 12.55 17.82
N GLY A 162 4.64 11.74 18.56
CA GLY A 162 6.01 11.37 18.24
C GLY A 162 6.13 10.66 16.88
N GLU A 163 5.21 9.73 16.60
CA GLU A 163 5.14 9.01 15.32
C GLU A 163 4.84 9.97 14.15
N LEU A 164 3.88 10.89 14.31
CA LEU A 164 3.58 11.93 13.31
C LEU A 164 4.79 12.84 13.05
N SER A 165 5.51 13.25 14.09
CA SER A 165 6.72 14.07 13.94
C SER A 165 7.81 13.34 13.17
N ALA A 166 8.07 12.08 13.52
CA ALA A 166 9.07 11.25 12.84
C ALA A 166 8.72 11.04 11.36
N LEU A 167 7.44 10.85 11.04
CA LEU A 167 6.97 10.75 9.65
C LEU A 167 7.19 12.05 8.87
N LEU A 168 6.87 13.21 9.46
CA LEU A 168 7.08 14.51 8.84
C LEU A 168 8.57 14.79 8.59
N ASP A 169 9.44 14.44 9.55
CA ASP A 169 10.89 14.54 9.39
C ASP A 169 11.41 13.61 8.27
N GLY A 170 10.88 12.38 8.18
CA GLY A 170 11.20 11.44 7.12
C GLY A 170 10.77 11.92 5.72
N ILE A 171 9.58 12.53 5.60
CA ILE A 171 9.12 13.15 4.35
C ILE A 171 10.04 14.31 3.96
N ARG A 172 10.42 15.16 4.93
CA ARG A 172 11.34 16.28 4.68
C ARG A 172 12.70 15.79 4.18
N GLU A 173 13.26 14.75 4.79
CA GLU A 173 14.54 14.18 4.36
C GLU A 173 14.43 13.53 2.97
N SER A 174 13.33 12.82 2.72
CA SER A 174 13.07 12.22 1.41
C SER A 174 13.01 13.28 0.31
N ILE A 175 12.31 14.39 0.52
CA ILE A 175 12.24 15.51 -0.43
C ILE A 175 13.63 16.14 -0.66
N ARG A 176 14.47 16.23 0.37
CA ARG A 176 15.83 16.75 0.27
C ARG A 176 16.74 15.85 -0.57
N SER A 177 16.54 14.53 -0.53
CA SER A 177 17.35 13.55 -1.28
C SER A 177 17.05 13.49 -2.78
N VAL A 178 15.85 13.91 -3.21
CA VAL A 178 15.43 13.88 -4.63
C VAL A 178 16.44 14.53 -5.60
N PRO A 179 16.95 15.75 -5.36
CA PRO A 179 17.96 16.35 -6.25
C PRO A 179 19.27 15.55 -6.31
N GLU A 180 19.72 14.98 -5.19
CA GLU A 180 20.94 14.16 -5.14
C GLU A 180 20.80 12.90 -5.99
N ILE A 181 19.66 12.21 -5.87
CA ILE A 181 19.33 11.04 -6.70
C ILE A 181 19.24 11.42 -8.18
N ALA A 182 18.64 12.57 -8.49
CA ALA A 182 18.55 13.05 -9.87
C ALA A 182 19.93 13.35 -10.48
N GLU A 183 20.85 13.92 -9.71
CA GLU A 183 22.25 14.10 -10.14
C GLU A 183 22.98 12.77 -10.30
N GLU A 184 22.79 11.82 -9.39
CA GLU A 184 23.39 10.49 -9.50
C GLU A 184 22.93 9.76 -10.77
N ILE A 185 21.64 9.85 -11.10
CA ILE A 185 21.09 9.31 -12.35
C ILE A 185 21.76 9.97 -13.57
N ARG A 186 21.93 11.30 -13.55
CA ARG A 186 22.60 12.05 -14.64
C ARG A 186 24.05 11.61 -14.81
N GLU A 187 24.78 11.47 -13.71
CA GLU A 187 26.19 11.08 -13.73
C GLU A 187 26.36 9.65 -14.25
N ARG A 188 25.57 8.70 -13.76
CA ARG A 188 25.57 7.31 -14.23
C ARG A 188 25.20 7.21 -15.72
N ALA A 189 24.21 7.99 -16.17
CA ALA A 189 23.81 8.02 -17.58
C ALA A 189 24.91 8.60 -18.47
N ARG A 190 25.60 9.66 -18.03
CA ARG A 190 26.76 10.23 -18.72
C ARG A 190 27.88 9.20 -18.84
N GLY A 191 28.21 8.50 -17.75
CA GLY A 191 29.22 7.42 -17.76
C GLY A 191 28.86 6.26 -18.70
N ALA A 192 27.56 6.00 -18.89
CA ALA A 192 27.06 4.97 -19.79
C ALA A 192 26.82 5.44 -21.24
N GLY A 193 27.09 6.71 -21.56
CA GLY A 193 26.80 7.28 -22.89
C GLY A 193 25.31 7.41 -23.22
N ILE A 194 24.43 7.40 -22.21
CA ILE A 194 22.98 7.57 -22.37
C ILE A 194 22.67 9.06 -22.41
N ALA A 195 22.31 9.56 -23.60
CA ALA A 195 22.04 10.99 -23.82
C ALA A 195 20.77 11.49 -23.08
N LEU A 196 19.77 10.63 -22.88
CA LEU A 196 18.52 10.95 -22.20
C LEU A 196 18.25 9.92 -21.09
N PRO A 197 18.62 10.18 -19.82
CA PRO A 197 18.39 9.25 -18.71
C PRO A 197 16.90 9.00 -18.44
N LEU A 198 16.05 9.96 -18.81
CA LEU A 198 14.61 9.90 -18.61
C LEU A 198 13.92 10.36 -19.90
N THR A 199 12.96 9.58 -20.39
CA THR A 199 12.12 10.00 -21.51
C THR A 199 11.18 11.13 -21.08
N THR A 200 10.75 11.95 -22.03
CA THR A 200 9.80 13.05 -21.76
C THR A 200 8.50 12.54 -21.15
N THR A 201 7.93 11.46 -21.70
CA THR A 201 6.73 10.81 -21.16
C THR A 201 6.91 10.38 -19.71
N ARG A 202 8.06 9.80 -19.37
CA ARG A 202 8.34 9.37 -18.00
C ARG A 202 8.56 10.55 -17.05
N ALA A 203 9.19 11.62 -17.53
CA ALA A 203 9.33 12.87 -16.79
C ALA A 203 7.96 13.47 -16.45
N ASP A 204 7.06 13.53 -17.43
CA ASP A 204 5.71 14.07 -17.26
C ASP A 204 4.90 13.26 -16.23
N GLU A 205 4.97 11.93 -16.30
CA GLU A 205 4.35 11.04 -15.31
C GLU A 205 4.85 11.31 -13.88
N MET A 206 6.18 11.46 -13.71
CA MET A 206 6.79 11.76 -12.42
C MET A 206 6.37 13.14 -11.90
N VAL A 207 6.27 14.14 -12.78
CA VAL A 207 5.78 15.48 -12.42
C VAL A 207 4.33 15.43 -11.96
N VAL A 208 3.46 14.68 -12.64
CA VAL A 208 2.06 14.50 -12.22
C VAL A 208 1.97 13.83 -10.85
N GLN A 209 2.76 12.78 -10.60
CA GLN A 209 2.82 12.11 -9.30
C GLN A 209 3.29 13.08 -8.19
N LEU A 210 4.36 13.84 -8.44
CA LEU A 210 4.85 14.85 -7.49
C LEU A 210 3.81 15.93 -7.20
N ALA A 211 3.07 16.38 -8.22
CA ALA A 211 2.00 17.36 -8.05
C ALA A 211 0.84 16.82 -7.21
N GLN A 212 0.47 15.53 -7.39
CA GLN A 212 -0.54 14.87 -6.56
C GLN A 212 -0.09 14.75 -5.11
N MET A 213 1.17 14.37 -4.87
CA MET A 213 1.75 14.34 -3.52
C MET A 213 1.78 15.72 -2.88
N ALA A 214 2.19 16.76 -3.62
CA ALA A 214 2.20 18.13 -3.13
C ALA A 214 0.80 18.62 -2.75
N ARG A 215 -0.23 18.21 -3.51
CA ARG A 215 -1.62 18.50 -3.18
C ARG A 215 -2.05 17.84 -1.87
N ALA A 216 -1.73 16.55 -1.69
CA ALA A 216 -2.03 15.85 -0.43
C ALA A 216 -1.29 16.49 0.76
N MET A 217 -0.03 16.87 0.59
CA MET A 217 0.74 17.57 1.61
C MET A 217 0.16 18.95 1.95
N ARG A 218 -0.53 19.61 1.02
CA ARG A 218 -1.18 20.91 1.25
C ARG A 218 -2.39 20.81 2.16
N GLU A 219 -3.03 19.63 2.25
CA GLU A 219 -4.20 19.41 3.12
C GLU A 219 -3.78 19.04 4.56
N LEU A 220 -2.54 18.58 4.77
CA LEU A 220 -2.04 18.19 6.10
C LEU A 220 -2.07 19.32 7.15
N PRO A 221 -1.68 20.58 6.84
CA PRO A 221 -1.76 21.66 7.80
C PRO A 221 -3.18 21.87 8.34
N ASP A 222 -4.20 21.80 7.48
CA ASP A 222 -5.60 21.98 7.90
C ASP A 222 -6.03 20.84 8.84
N VAL A 223 -5.61 19.61 8.55
CA VAL A 223 -5.87 18.47 9.44
C VAL A 223 -5.16 18.65 10.78
N ILE A 224 -3.89 19.05 10.80
CA ILE A 224 -3.12 19.27 12.03
C ILE A 224 -3.72 20.42 12.86
N LEU A 225 -4.12 21.51 12.22
CA LEU A 225 -4.78 22.64 12.88
C LEU A 225 -6.15 22.24 13.45
N SER A 226 -6.93 21.42 12.73
CA SER A 226 -8.22 20.91 13.22
C SER A 226 -8.08 20.03 14.47
N LEU A 227 -6.95 19.34 14.64
CA LEU A 227 -6.65 18.56 15.85
C LEU A 227 -6.37 19.48 17.05
N ALA A 228 -5.71 20.62 16.83
CA ALA A 228 -5.45 21.61 17.86
C ALA A 228 -6.74 22.35 18.28
N ASP A 229 -7.59 22.73 17.33
CA ASP A 229 -8.86 23.41 17.61
C ASP A 229 -9.83 22.52 18.42
N ALA A 230 -9.83 21.20 18.16
CA ALA A 230 -10.64 20.23 18.90
C ALA A 230 -10.20 20.02 20.36
N GLU A 231 -8.96 20.37 20.70
CA GLU A 231 -8.43 20.32 22.07
C GLU A 231 -8.87 21.57 22.85
N ASP A 232 -8.83 22.74 22.21
CA ASP A 232 -9.19 24.03 22.79
C ASP A 232 -10.68 24.11 23.19
N ASP A 233 -11.58 23.50 22.42
CA ASP A 233 -13.02 23.44 22.73
C ASP A 233 -13.35 22.54 23.94
N ARG A 234 -12.46 21.60 24.30
CA ARG A 234 -12.64 20.76 25.50
C ARG A 234 -12.18 21.44 26.78
N VAL A 235 -11.32 22.45 26.66
CA VAL A 235 -10.71 23.16 27.80
C VAL A 235 -11.51 24.40 28.20
N ARG A 236 -12.46 24.86 27.38
CA ARG A 236 -13.34 25.98 27.76
C ARG A 236 -14.29 25.56 28.89
N PRO A 237 -14.16 26.12 30.11
CA PRO A 237 -15.15 25.88 31.15
C PRO A 237 -16.49 26.43 30.65
N PHE A 238 -17.54 25.61 30.73
CA PHE A 238 -18.91 26.03 30.50
C PHE A 238 -19.14 27.39 31.18
N PRO A 239 -19.60 28.44 30.47
CA PRO A 239 -19.99 29.66 31.14
C PRO A 239 -21.07 29.27 32.14
N ALA A 240 -20.81 29.51 33.43
CA ALA A 240 -21.74 29.27 34.50
C ALA A 240 -23.09 29.86 34.07
N VAL A 241 -24.07 28.98 33.88
CA VAL A 241 -25.44 29.36 33.58
C VAL A 241 -25.92 30.11 34.82
N HIS A 242 -25.78 31.43 34.82
CA HIS A 242 -26.44 32.26 35.80
C HIS A 242 -27.94 32.12 35.54
N THR A 243 -28.56 31.28 36.36
CA THR A 243 -30.00 31.17 36.55
C THR A 243 -30.51 32.54 37.03
N LEU A 244 -30.83 33.43 36.09
CA LEU A 244 -31.65 34.60 36.36
C LEU A 244 -33.11 34.18 36.23
N ALA A 245 -33.63 33.70 37.34
CA ALA A 245 -35.06 33.60 37.56
C ALA A 245 -35.66 35.01 37.56
N GLY A 246 -36.54 35.27 36.58
CA GLY A 246 -37.66 36.18 36.69
C GLY A 246 -37.38 37.65 36.42
N GLN A 247 -37.87 38.15 35.28
CA GLN A 247 -38.89 39.21 35.29
C GLN A 247 -39.52 39.46 33.90
N ASN A 248 -40.85 39.44 33.94
CA ASN A 248 -41.81 40.21 33.15
C ASN A 248 -42.14 39.88 31.68
N ARG A 249 -43.37 39.36 31.56
CA ARG A 249 -44.30 39.43 30.43
C ARG A 249 -44.60 40.87 29.99
N ARG A 250 -44.91 40.99 28.69
CA ARG A 250 -45.72 41.97 27.91
C ARG A 250 -44.84 42.63 26.85
N GLY A 251 -45.14 42.62 25.55
CA GLY A 251 -46.27 42.16 24.76
C GLY A 251 -46.10 42.66 23.31
N LEU A 252 -47.00 42.22 22.43
CA LEU A 252 -47.32 42.76 21.09
C LEU A 252 -46.34 42.57 19.91
N ALA A 253 -46.73 41.59 19.06
CA ALA A 253 -47.19 41.76 17.67
C ALA A 253 -46.40 42.62 16.66
N ALA A 254 -45.92 41.94 15.60
CA ALA A 254 -46.04 42.27 14.15
C ALA A 254 -45.01 41.39 13.40
N SER A 255 -45.37 40.37 12.60
CA SER A 255 -46.00 40.39 11.27
C SER A 255 -45.19 41.12 10.18
N ARG A 256 -44.45 40.36 9.36
CA ARG A 256 -44.15 40.51 7.90
C ARG A 256 -43.03 39.51 7.52
N ALA A 257 -43.28 38.54 6.65
CA ALA A 257 -43.36 38.57 5.18
C ALA A 257 -42.02 38.22 4.47
N VAL A 258 -42.07 37.05 3.80
CA VAL A 258 -41.26 36.39 2.73
C VAL A 258 -40.78 37.37 1.63
N PRO A 259 -39.61 37.20 0.94
CA PRO A 259 -39.30 36.16 -0.09
C PRO A 259 -37.85 35.60 -0.05
N SER A 260 -37.53 34.35 -0.43
CA SER A 260 -37.63 33.62 -1.72
C SER A 260 -36.68 34.12 -2.83
N GLY A 261 -35.78 33.22 -3.29
CA GLY A 261 -34.83 33.37 -4.40
C GLY A 261 -33.39 33.54 -3.88
N VAL A 262 -32.44 32.65 -4.12
CA VAL A 262 -31.68 32.32 -5.35
C VAL A 262 -30.88 31.04 -5.00
N GLY A 263 -30.82 29.93 -5.74
CA GLY A 263 -30.67 29.78 -7.19
C GLY A 263 -29.19 29.61 -7.56
N ILE A 264 -28.52 28.49 -7.22
CA ILE A 264 -27.25 28.09 -7.86
C ILE A 264 -27.26 26.60 -8.15
N GLU A 265 -27.65 26.31 -9.38
CA GLU A 265 -27.52 25.05 -10.09
C GLU A 265 -26.39 25.26 -11.11
N LEU A 266 -25.20 24.71 -10.87
CA LEU A 266 -24.08 24.71 -11.82
C LEU A 266 -23.21 23.47 -11.58
N GLY A 267 -23.06 22.63 -12.62
CA GLY A 267 -21.86 21.81 -12.75
C GLY A 267 -22.00 20.32 -13.12
N ARG A 268 -23.16 19.80 -13.55
CA ARG A 268 -23.26 18.49 -14.22
C ARG A 268 -23.07 18.64 -15.73
N GLN A 269 -21.83 18.69 -16.22
CA GLN A 269 -21.53 18.59 -17.66
C GLN A 269 -20.03 18.35 -17.94
N GLN A 270 -19.48 17.15 -17.66
CA GLN A 270 -18.19 16.71 -18.23
C GLN A 270 -18.10 15.17 -18.38
N ASN A 271 -19.17 14.48 -18.79
CA ASN A 271 -19.15 13.01 -18.87
C ASN A 271 -19.61 12.41 -20.21
N THR A 272 -19.26 13.06 -21.33
CA THR A 272 -19.62 12.58 -22.67
C THR A 272 -18.49 12.54 -23.70
N LEU A 273 -17.21 12.67 -23.29
CA LEU A 273 -16.07 12.64 -24.23
C LEU A 273 -15.06 11.48 -24.05
N PHE A 274 -15.44 10.39 -23.37
CA PHE A 274 -14.53 9.26 -23.14
C PHE A 274 -14.92 7.92 -23.79
N LEU A 275 -16.04 7.84 -24.52
CA LEU A 275 -16.50 6.58 -25.13
C LEU A 275 -16.07 6.35 -26.59
N SER A 276 -15.47 7.33 -27.27
CA SER A 276 -15.10 7.18 -28.69
C SER A 276 -13.68 6.68 -28.97
N ARG A 277 -12.81 6.50 -27.97
CA ARG A 277 -11.39 6.11 -28.20
C ARG A 277 -11.07 4.65 -27.93
N ARG A 278 -12.02 3.85 -27.42
CA ARG A 278 -11.78 2.45 -27.02
C ARG A 278 -11.97 1.43 -28.14
N GLN A 279 -12.59 1.80 -29.27
CA GLN A 279 -12.78 0.88 -30.41
C GLN A 279 -11.62 0.83 -31.41
N ALA A 280 -10.65 1.75 -31.35
CA ALA A 280 -9.57 1.79 -32.35
C ALA A 280 -8.33 0.92 -32.02
N ASN A 281 -8.19 0.43 -30.78
CA ASN A 281 -6.98 -0.32 -30.36
C ASN A 281 -7.16 -1.85 -30.33
N GLY A 282 -8.32 -2.37 -30.77
CA GLY A 282 -8.62 -3.81 -30.76
C GLY A 282 -8.21 -4.58 -32.02
N GLU A 283 -7.80 -3.92 -33.10
CA GLU A 283 -7.59 -4.56 -34.41
C GLU A 283 -6.12 -4.79 -34.81
N TYR A 284 -5.14 -4.32 -34.05
CA TYR A 284 -3.73 -4.41 -34.46
C TYR A 284 -2.95 -5.62 -33.95
N THR A 285 -3.46 -6.40 -32.98
CA THR A 285 -2.68 -7.50 -32.37
C THR A 285 -2.95 -8.88 -32.98
N LYS A 286 -3.87 -9.00 -33.94
CA LYS A 286 -4.23 -10.31 -34.53
C LYS A 286 -3.43 -10.71 -35.76
N LYS A 287 -2.45 -9.92 -36.20
CA LYS A 287 -1.63 -10.21 -37.40
C LYS A 287 -0.16 -10.56 -37.15
N LEU A 288 0.28 -10.67 -35.88
CA LEU A 288 1.70 -10.89 -35.58
C LEU A 288 2.05 -12.28 -35.02
N VAL A 289 1.08 -13.20 -34.92
CA VAL A 289 1.29 -14.52 -34.28
C VAL A 289 1.32 -15.68 -35.29
N ASP A 290 1.02 -15.45 -36.58
CA ASP A 290 0.99 -16.53 -37.58
C ASP A 290 2.31 -16.73 -38.36
N ASP A 291 3.37 -15.95 -38.10
CA ASP A 291 4.62 -15.98 -38.89
C ASP A 291 5.86 -16.59 -38.17
N ILE A 292 5.69 -17.21 -37.00
CA ILE A 292 6.82 -17.82 -36.26
C ILE A 292 6.60 -19.33 -36.09
N ASP A 293 6.57 -20.06 -37.20
CA ASP A 293 6.84 -21.51 -37.21
C ASP A 293 7.27 -21.96 -38.62
N ALA A 294 8.57 -21.83 -38.89
CA ALA A 294 9.21 -22.53 -40.00
C ALA A 294 10.52 -23.18 -39.50
N PRO A 295 10.64 -24.52 -39.52
CA PRO A 295 11.84 -25.22 -39.08
C PRO A 295 12.93 -25.17 -40.17
N THR A 296 14.07 -24.56 -39.86
CA THR A 296 15.27 -24.60 -40.70
C THR A 296 15.92 -25.98 -40.60
N ALA A 297 15.66 -26.81 -41.61
CA ALA A 297 16.30 -28.11 -41.78
C ALA A 297 17.71 -27.99 -42.39
N CYS A 298 18.62 -28.77 -41.80
CA CYS A 298 19.71 -29.53 -42.41
C CYS A 298 20.63 -28.87 -43.47
N CYS A 299 21.90 -28.73 -43.07
CA CYS A 299 23.06 -28.76 -43.97
C CYS A 299 23.08 -30.03 -44.84
N PRO A 300 23.64 -29.95 -46.06
CA PRO A 300 24.43 -31.03 -46.60
C PRO A 300 25.88 -30.59 -46.93
N ASN A 301 26.76 -31.58 -46.86
CA ASN A 301 28.20 -31.58 -47.07
C ASN A 301 28.71 -30.81 -48.31
N LEU A 302 29.89 -30.18 -48.18
CA LEU A 302 31.12 -30.47 -48.95
C LEU A 302 32.32 -29.73 -48.35
#